data_AF-A0A959FK19-F1
#
_entry.id   AF-A0A959FK19-F1
#
_cell.length_a   1.000
_cell.length_b   1.000
_cell.length_c   1.000
_cell.angle_alpha   90.00
_cell.angle_beta   90.00
_cell.angle_gamma   90.00
#
_symmetry.space_group_name_H-M   'P 1'
#
loop_
_entity.id
_entity.type
_entity.pdbx_description
1 polymer ?
#
loop_
_entity_poly.entity_id
_entity_poly.type
_entity_poly.pdbx_seq_one_letter_code
_entity_poly.pdbx_strand_id
1 'polypeptide(L)'
;LEGPKEESGFAPLRTYIQENITGGQAPALKLANSVQTAQQINGRIAEGLVLRRRQFEADTEFREETKEILDQQEAKSYKQVELLLDALLGAYDRITTRKEQELSAGLSFFGLLRRSVSSIFTKTASIKDWLDQLAKTMEEELNEALTNRLNDGVVDLADSIQQMARLIDLRIRSSETILRNDHELFSDIAERRENVLRDLQDQFNRFVSRTENFTDEALFPHKPNLSPNIAAGSGIAAIGVIMMTVSQLGFFDITGGLLTAVGLVFAGVTTRGKRRRVLTGFQEEVAKSRESLETEIANTLKTYIHELKKRIDGNFNRFDELLGREEKQLAQIEADHERVSQELVELEDLSGL
;
A
#
# COMPACT_ATOMS: atom_id res chain seq x y z
N LEU A 1 -72.49 58.08 27.37
CA LEU A 1 -73.33 56.87 27.40
C LEU A 1 -72.44 55.73 27.89
N GLU A 2 -72.38 55.53 29.21
CA GLU A 2 -71.79 54.32 29.78
C GLU A 2 -72.84 53.21 29.64
N GLY A 3 -72.60 52.26 28.74
CA GLY A 3 -73.49 51.10 28.56
C GLY A 3 -73.53 50.21 29.80
N PRO A 4 -74.59 49.38 29.97
CA PRO A 4 -74.77 48.54 31.15
C PRO A 4 -73.60 47.56 31.28
N LYS A 5 -72.73 47.80 32.26
CA LYS A 5 -71.49 47.02 32.48
C LYS A 5 -71.77 45.55 32.82
N GLU A 6 -72.95 45.24 33.36
CA GLU A 6 -73.30 43.90 33.85
C GLU A 6 -73.82 42.94 32.76
N GLU A 7 -74.47 43.42 31.70
CA GLU A 7 -75.01 42.57 30.62
C GLU A 7 -74.05 42.38 29.43
N SER A 8 -72.91 43.07 29.44
CA SER A 8 -71.98 43.12 28.30
C SER A 8 -71.09 41.88 28.13
N GLY A 9 -71.17 40.90 29.04
CA GLY A 9 -70.27 39.73 29.06
C GLY A 9 -68.82 40.03 29.45
N PHE A 10 -68.52 41.31 29.75
CA PHE A 10 -67.16 41.77 30.03
C PHE A 10 -66.65 41.31 31.41
N ALA A 11 -67.54 41.10 32.39
CA ALA A 11 -67.17 40.59 33.71
C ALA A 11 -66.69 39.12 33.67
N PRO A 12 -67.41 38.17 33.00
CA PRO A 12 -66.90 36.82 32.74
C PRO A 12 -65.57 36.81 31.99
N LEU A 13 -65.42 37.63 30.94
CA LEU A 13 -64.18 37.73 30.17
C LEU A 13 -63.02 38.25 31.03
N ARG A 14 -63.25 39.29 31.83
CA ARG A 14 -62.23 39.84 32.73
C ARG A 14 -61.82 38.83 33.79
N THR A 15 -62.76 38.08 34.35
CA THR A 15 -62.49 37.02 35.34
C THR A 15 -61.68 35.90 34.70
N TYR A 16 -62.05 35.44 33.50
CA TYR A 16 -61.30 34.45 32.75
C TYR A 16 -59.87 34.91 32.45
N ILE A 17 -59.69 36.14 31.95
CA ILE A 17 -58.36 36.73 31.72
C ILE A 17 -57.59 36.83 33.04
N GLN A 18 -58.25 37.16 34.15
CA GLN A 18 -57.61 37.30 35.45
C GLN A 18 -57.22 35.96 36.08
N GLU A 19 -57.98 34.90 35.86
CA GLU A 19 -57.67 33.56 36.37
C GLU A 19 -56.65 32.83 35.49
N ASN A 20 -56.68 33.03 34.16
CA ASN A 20 -55.90 32.25 33.20
C ASN A 20 -54.72 33.02 32.58
N ILE A 21 -54.70 34.35 32.64
CA ILE A 21 -53.68 35.19 31.97
C ILE A 21 -52.96 36.12 32.95
N THR A 22 -53.68 36.95 33.72
CA THR A 22 -53.05 37.98 34.59
C THR A 22 -52.89 37.57 36.06
N GLY A 23 -53.45 36.42 36.48
CA GLY A 23 -53.41 35.90 37.86
C GLY A 23 -52.15 35.12 38.25
N GLY A 24 -51.08 35.23 37.47
CA GLY A 24 -49.79 34.57 37.78
C GLY A 24 -49.54 33.22 37.10
N GLN A 25 -50.46 32.74 36.25
CA GLN A 25 -50.23 31.55 35.40
C GLN A 25 -49.44 31.84 34.12
N ALA A 26 -49.41 33.09 33.65
CA ALA A 26 -48.66 33.46 32.44
C ALA A 26 -47.15 33.09 32.48
N PRO A 27 -46.43 33.23 33.60
CA PRO A 27 -45.06 32.72 33.72
C PRO A 27 -44.94 31.20 33.55
N ALA A 28 -45.85 30.42 34.16
CA ALA A 28 -45.85 28.95 34.06
C ALA A 28 -46.16 28.48 32.63
N LEU A 29 -47.18 29.06 31.97
CA LEU A 29 -47.51 28.76 30.58
C LEU A 29 -46.37 29.15 29.62
N LYS A 30 -45.62 30.22 29.90
CA LYS A 30 -44.44 30.58 29.11
C LYS A 30 -43.30 29.58 29.29
N LEU A 31 -43.03 29.16 30.53
CA LEU A 31 -42.04 28.12 30.82
C LEU A 31 -42.40 26.80 30.12
N ALA A 32 -43.65 26.37 30.21
CA ALA A 32 -44.16 25.19 29.51
C ALA A 32 -43.92 25.25 28.00
N ASN A 33 -44.29 26.37 27.35
CA ASN A 33 -44.03 26.56 25.92
C ASN A 33 -42.53 26.53 25.59
N SER A 34 -41.68 27.10 26.45
CA SER A 34 -40.23 27.05 26.29
C SER A 34 -39.66 25.63 26.45
N VAL A 35 -40.13 24.85 27.44
CA VAL A 35 -39.75 23.44 27.63
C VAL A 35 -40.18 22.62 26.42
N GLN A 36 -41.41 22.77 25.96
CA GLN A 36 -41.92 22.08 24.77
C GLN A 36 -41.10 22.44 23.52
N THR A 37 -40.75 23.71 23.33
CA THR A 37 -39.89 24.14 22.21
C THR A 37 -38.50 23.50 22.32
N ALA A 38 -37.93 23.46 23.52
CA ALA A 38 -36.63 22.82 23.76
C ALA A 38 -36.68 21.31 23.51
N GLN A 39 -37.74 20.62 23.92
CA GLN A 39 -37.95 19.19 23.63
C GLN A 39 -38.07 18.93 22.13
N GLN A 40 -38.79 19.76 21.38
CA GLN A 40 -38.87 19.65 19.92
C GLN A 40 -37.49 19.83 19.27
N ILE A 41 -36.73 20.83 19.69
CA ILE A 41 -35.35 21.04 19.21
C ILE A 41 -34.47 19.82 19.57
N ASN A 42 -34.57 19.32 20.80
CA ASN A 42 -33.81 18.17 21.26
C ASN A 42 -34.16 16.89 20.49
N GLY A 43 -35.42 16.71 20.11
CA GLY A 43 -35.88 15.62 19.24
C GLY A 43 -35.27 15.70 17.84
N ARG A 44 -35.26 16.89 17.22
CA ARG A 44 -34.61 17.11 15.92
C ARG A 44 -33.09 16.86 15.96
N ILE A 45 -32.45 17.22 17.08
CA ILE A 45 -31.03 16.90 17.32
C ILE A 45 -30.82 15.39 17.38
N ALA A 46 -31.68 14.65 18.10
CA ALA A 46 -31.60 13.19 18.18
C ALA A 46 -31.68 12.53 16.79
N GLU A 47 -32.63 12.94 15.95
CA GLU A 47 -32.79 12.41 14.60
C GLU A 47 -31.52 12.60 13.76
N GLY A 48 -30.93 13.80 13.81
CA GLY A 48 -29.69 14.07 13.09
C GLY A 48 -28.46 13.38 13.68
N LEU A 49 -28.42 13.14 15.01
CA LEU A 49 -27.37 12.35 15.65
C LEU A 49 -27.39 10.90 15.16
N VAL A 50 -28.58 10.30 15.02
CA VAL A 50 -28.72 8.96 14.44
C VAL A 50 -28.17 8.91 13.01
N LEU A 51 -28.44 9.94 12.19
CA LEU A 51 -27.90 10.02 10.83
C LEU A 51 -26.38 10.18 10.81
N ARG A 52 -25.81 11.05 11.67
CA ARG A 52 -24.35 11.19 11.80
C ARG A 52 -23.70 9.90 12.26
N ARG A 53 -24.28 9.20 13.23
CA ARG A 53 -23.79 7.91 13.74
C ARG A 53 -23.71 6.86 12.63
N ARG A 54 -24.79 6.73 11.83
CA ARG A 54 -24.80 5.83 10.67
C ARG A 54 -23.77 6.21 9.61
N GLN A 55 -23.61 7.51 9.32
CA GLN A 55 -22.59 7.97 8.39
C GLN A 55 -21.18 7.64 8.89
N PHE A 56 -20.91 7.85 10.18
CA PHE A 56 -19.63 7.53 10.82
C PHE A 56 -19.32 6.02 10.76
N GLU A 57 -20.32 5.17 11.01
CA GLU A 57 -20.19 3.72 10.88
C GLU A 57 -19.85 3.31 9.44
N ALA A 58 -20.59 3.83 8.45
CA ALA A 58 -20.33 3.55 7.04
C ALA A 58 -18.94 4.04 6.58
N ASP A 59 -18.50 5.21 7.06
CA ASP A 59 -17.18 5.76 6.76
C ASP A 59 -16.05 4.93 7.41
N THR A 60 -16.30 4.40 8.61
CA THR A 60 -15.36 3.53 9.33
C THR A 60 -15.23 2.18 8.60
N GLU A 61 -16.35 1.56 8.25
CA GLU A 61 -16.38 0.32 7.46
C GLU A 61 -15.69 0.50 6.11
N PHE A 62 -15.98 1.59 5.40
CA PHE A 62 -15.26 1.97 4.17
C PHE A 62 -13.75 1.99 4.36
N ARG A 63 -13.27 2.59 5.45
CA ARG A 63 -11.84 2.69 5.73
C ARG A 63 -11.22 1.34 6.09
N GLU A 64 -11.89 0.54 6.90
CA GLU A 64 -11.45 -0.80 7.29
C GLU A 64 -11.34 -1.72 6.08
N GLU A 65 -12.38 -1.79 5.25
CA GLU A 65 -12.35 -2.57 4.00
C GLU A 65 -11.21 -2.15 3.09
N THR A 66 -10.97 -0.83 2.98
CA THR A 66 -9.85 -0.29 2.18
C THR A 66 -8.50 -0.78 2.70
N LYS A 67 -8.30 -0.85 4.02
CA LYS A 67 -7.06 -1.41 4.61
C LYS A 67 -6.93 -2.89 4.30
N GLU A 68 -8.00 -3.66 4.48
CA GLU A 68 -8.00 -5.09 4.19
C GLU A 68 -7.68 -5.38 2.71
N ILE A 69 -8.24 -4.58 1.80
CA ILE A 69 -7.92 -4.65 0.38
C ILE A 69 -6.42 -4.44 0.14
N LEU A 70 -5.84 -3.40 0.74
CA LEU A 70 -4.42 -3.09 0.57
C LEU A 70 -3.53 -4.23 1.09
N ASP A 71 -3.86 -4.79 2.26
CA ASP A 71 -3.16 -5.94 2.85
C ASP A 71 -3.24 -7.18 1.96
N GLN A 72 -4.43 -7.46 1.42
CA GLN A 72 -4.65 -8.60 0.52
C GLN A 72 -3.87 -8.45 -0.80
N GLN A 73 -3.85 -7.24 -1.37
CA GLN A 73 -3.11 -6.98 -2.60
C GLN A 73 -1.59 -7.01 -2.38
N GLU A 74 -1.07 -6.52 -1.26
CA GLU A 74 0.35 -6.66 -0.89
C GLU A 74 0.73 -8.15 -0.80
N ALA A 75 -0.06 -8.95 -0.08
CA ALA A 75 0.18 -10.39 0.04
C ALA A 75 0.12 -11.11 -1.32
N LYS A 76 -0.79 -10.69 -2.21
CA LYS A 76 -0.88 -11.21 -3.59
C LYS A 76 0.37 -10.86 -4.40
N SER A 77 0.84 -9.61 -4.33
CA SER A 77 2.07 -9.18 -5.00
C SER A 77 3.31 -9.89 -4.46
N TYR A 78 3.38 -10.20 -3.16
CA TYR A 78 4.47 -11.01 -2.60
C TYR A 78 4.52 -12.42 -3.17
N LYS A 79 3.37 -13.06 -3.38
CA LYS A 79 3.31 -14.37 -4.06
C LYS A 79 3.79 -14.29 -5.51
N GLN A 80 3.50 -13.19 -6.22
CA GLN A 80 4.03 -12.99 -7.57
C GLN A 80 5.54 -12.82 -7.58
N VAL A 81 6.11 -12.13 -6.58
CA VAL A 81 7.56 -12.04 -6.38
C VAL A 81 8.16 -13.44 -6.18
N GLU A 82 7.52 -14.30 -5.39
CA GLU A 82 7.98 -15.67 -5.16
C GLU A 82 7.97 -16.51 -6.45
N LEU A 83 6.92 -16.41 -7.27
CA LEU A 83 6.86 -17.07 -8.58
C LEU A 83 7.96 -16.58 -9.54
N LEU A 84 8.24 -15.27 -9.51
CA LEU A 84 9.34 -14.69 -10.29
C LEU A 84 10.70 -15.19 -9.81
N LEU A 85 10.92 -15.25 -8.49
CA LEU A 85 12.15 -15.79 -7.91
C LEU A 85 12.36 -17.25 -8.33
N ASP A 86 11.33 -18.09 -8.26
CA ASP A 86 11.41 -19.48 -8.72
C ASP A 86 11.81 -19.56 -10.21
N ALA A 87 11.24 -18.69 -11.04
CA ALA A 87 11.59 -18.63 -12.47
C ALA A 87 13.03 -18.16 -12.71
N LEU A 88 13.52 -17.17 -11.94
CA LEU A 88 14.88 -16.65 -12.01
C LEU A 88 15.90 -17.69 -11.53
N LEU A 89 15.67 -18.27 -10.36
CA LEU A 89 16.53 -19.32 -9.79
C LEU A 89 16.55 -20.55 -10.69
N GLY A 90 15.41 -20.94 -11.27
CA GLY A 90 15.34 -22.04 -12.23
C GLY A 90 16.04 -21.77 -13.56
N ALA A 91 16.22 -20.50 -13.96
CA ALA A 91 17.05 -20.13 -15.10
C ALA A 91 18.55 -20.14 -14.72
N TYR A 92 18.87 -19.57 -13.56
CA TYR A 92 20.21 -19.56 -12.97
C TYR A 92 20.76 -20.98 -12.81
N ASP A 93 20.04 -21.86 -12.12
CA ASP A 93 20.43 -23.25 -11.83
C ASP A 93 20.68 -24.05 -13.13
N ARG A 94 19.88 -23.81 -14.17
CA ARG A 94 20.04 -24.45 -15.48
C ARG A 94 21.36 -24.06 -16.14
N ILE A 95 21.69 -22.77 -16.13
CA ILE A 95 22.89 -22.24 -16.77
C ILE A 95 24.14 -22.68 -15.99
N THR A 96 24.13 -22.53 -14.67
CA THR A 96 25.28 -22.89 -13.82
C THR A 96 25.55 -24.38 -13.84
N THR A 97 24.52 -25.24 -13.82
CA THR A 97 24.68 -26.70 -13.95
C THR A 97 25.31 -27.08 -15.30
N ARG A 98 24.85 -26.44 -16.40
CA ARG A 98 25.44 -26.66 -17.72
C ARG A 98 26.92 -26.26 -17.74
N LYS A 99 27.27 -25.10 -17.18
CA LYS A 99 28.65 -24.61 -17.11
C LYS A 99 29.53 -25.45 -16.18
N GLU A 100 28.98 -26.02 -15.13
CA GLU A 100 29.67 -27.00 -14.28
C GLU A 100 30.06 -28.26 -15.07
N GLN A 101 29.14 -28.76 -15.90
CA GLN A 101 29.40 -29.92 -16.76
C GLN A 101 30.47 -29.62 -17.80
N GLU A 102 30.41 -28.44 -18.45
CA GLU A 102 31.44 -27.95 -19.35
C GLU A 102 32.80 -27.83 -18.65
N LEU A 103 32.84 -27.29 -17.43
CA LEU A 103 34.03 -27.18 -16.59
C LEU A 103 34.63 -28.56 -16.29
N SER A 104 33.80 -29.50 -15.84
CA SER A 104 34.21 -30.87 -15.50
C SER A 104 34.74 -31.63 -16.72
N ALA A 105 34.10 -31.47 -17.89
CA ALA A 105 34.52 -32.07 -19.14
C ALA A 105 35.86 -31.49 -19.62
N GLY A 106 36.01 -30.16 -19.62
CA GLY A 106 37.25 -29.49 -20.02
C GLY A 106 38.43 -29.90 -19.14
N LEU A 107 38.26 -29.88 -17.81
CA LEU A 107 39.29 -30.35 -16.87
C LEU A 107 39.67 -31.83 -17.07
N SER A 108 38.75 -32.66 -17.57
CA SER A 108 39.04 -34.07 -17.93
C SER A 108 39.91 -34.17 -19.18
N PHE A 109 39.61 -33.38 -20.21
CA PHE A 109 40.33 -33.37 -21.49
C PHE A 109 41.77 -32.88 -21.34
N PHE A 110 41.99 -31.82 -20.56
CA PHE A 110 43.35 -31.33 -20.26
C PHE A 110 44.19 -32.35 -19.46
N GLY A 111 43.55 -33.14 -18.59
CA GLY A 111 44.20 -34.24 -17.89
C GLY A 111 44.66 -35.37 -18.81
N LEU A 112 43.95 -35.62 -19.92
CA LEU A 112 44.29 -36.63 -20.93
C LEU A 112 45.35 -36.14 -21.92
N LEU A 113 45.31 -34.86 -22.31
CA LEU A 113 46.31 -34.25 -23.20
C LEU A 113 47.74 -34.33 -22.62
N ARG A 114 47.89 -34.16 -21.31
CA ARG A 114 49.21 -34.28 -20.64
C ARG A 114 49.83 -35.68 -20.78
N ARG A 115 49.02 -36.74 -20.90
CA ARG A 115 49.52 -38.12 -21.09
C ARG A 115 50.01 -38.38 -22.52
N SER A 116 49.59 -37.56 -23.48
CA SER A 116 49.87 -37.78 -24.92
C SER A 116 50.89 -36.79 -25.51
N VAL A 117 51.18 -35.66 -24.84
CA VAL A 117 51.90 -34.52 -25.43
C VAL A 117 53.02 -34.01 -24.51
N SER A 118 53.94 -34.88 -24.08
CA SER A 118 55.12 -34.46 -23.29
C SER A 118 56.24 -33.81 -24.11
N SER A 119 56.04 -33.51 -25.41
CA SER A 119 57.11 -33.03 -26.31
C SER A 119 56.92 -31.64 -26.92
N ILE A 120 55.80 -30.94 -26.69
CA ILE A 120 55.54 -29.61 -27.30
C ILE A 120 55.20 -28.61 -26.19
N PHE A 121 56.24 -28.01 -25.63
CA PHE A 121 56.16 -27.14 -24.46
C PHE A 121 56.07 -25.66 -24.89
N THR A 122 54.83 -25.17 -25.06
CA THR A 122 54.41 -23.74 -25.07
C THR A 122 52.86 -23.66 -25.11
N LYS A 123 52.14 -24.10 -24.07
CA LYS A 123 50.65 -24.10 -24.06
C LYS A 123 49.96 -23.62 -22.77
N THR A 124 50.66 -22.91 -21.89
CA THR A 124 50.09 -22.41 -20.62
C THR A 124 49.04 -21.30 -20.83
N ALA A 125 49.09 -20.56 -21.95
CA ALA A 125 48.08 -19.56 -22.32
C ALA A 125 46.69 -20.20 -22.58
N SER A 126 46.64 -21.36 -23.26
CA SER A 126 45.38 -21.94 -23.77
C SER A 126 44.34 -22.37 -22.73
N ILE A 127 44.74 -22.77 -21.52
CA ILE A 127 43.80 -23.20 -20.45
C ILE A 127 43.19 -21.99 -19.76
N LYS A 128 44.01 -20.95 -19.54
CA LYS A 128 43.53 -19.69 -18.97
C LYS A 128 42.52 -19.05 -19.91
N ASP A 129 42.88 -18.93 -21.19
CA ASP A 129 41.99 -18.36 -22.21
C ASP A 129 40.66 -19.14 -22.32
N TRP A 130 40.69 -20.47 -22.17
CA TRP A 130 39.49 -21.30 -22.17
C TRP A 130 38.61 -21.06 -20.92
N LEU A 131 39.21 -20.94 -19.74
CA LEU A 131 38.47 -20.65 -18.49
C LEU A 131 37.88 -19.24 -18.50
N ASP A 132 38.65 -18.25 -18.98
CA ASP A 132 38.18 -16.87 -19.15
C ASP A 132 36.98 -16.85 -20.11
N GLN A 133 37.03 -17.61 -21.21
CA GLN A 133 35.92 -17.72 -22.15
C GLN A 133 34.70 -18.43 -21.53
N LEU A 134 34.89 -19.51 -20.76
CA LEU A 134 33.80 -20.21 -20.08
C LEU A 134 33.07 -19.27 -19.11
N ALA A 135 33.83 -18.50 -18.35
CA ALA A 135 33.29 -17.57 -17.37
C ALA A 135 32.57 -16.40 -18.03
N LYS A 136 33.15 -15.83 -19.11
CA LYS A 136 32.51 -14.78 -19.91
C LYS A 136 31.19 -15.23 -20.53
N THR A 137 31.16 -16.42 -21.14
CA THR A 137 29.93 -16.94 -21.75
C THR A 137 28.86 -17.27 -20.69
N MET A 138 29.26 -17.75 -19.51
CA MET A 138 28.33 -17.93 -18.39
C MET A 138 27.71 -16.60 -17.95
N GLU A 139 28.52 -15.55 -17.81
CA GLU A 139 28.05 -14.21 -17.45
C GLU A 139 27.08 -13.65 -18.50
N GLU A 140 27.40 -13.75 -19.79
CA GLU A 140 26.54 -13.33 -20.89
C GLU A 140 25.19 -14.07 -20.87
N GLU A 141 25.21 -15.40 -20.73
CA GLU A 141 24.01 -16.24 -20.69
C GLU A 141 23.13 -15.94 -19.45
N LEU A 142 23.75 -15.78 -18.27
CA LEU A 142 23.03 -15.44 -17.05
C LEU A 142 22.41 -14.05 -17.14
N ASN A 143 23.17 -13.05 -17.62
CA ASN A 143 22.67 -11.70 -17.79
C ASN A 143 21.45 -11.67 -18.72
N GLU A 144 21.56 -12.32 -19.88
CA GLU A 144 20.45 -12.37 -20.85
C GLU A 144 19.22 -13.06 -20.25
N ALA A 145 19.39 -14.26 -19.66
CA ALA A 145 18.27 -15.03 -19.14
C ALA A 145 17.59 -14.36 -17.95
N LEU A 146 18.36 -13.84 -16.99
CA LEU A 146 17.81 -13.19 -15.79
C LEU A 146 17.15 -11.86 -16.15
N THR A 147 17.75 -11.06 -17.04
CA THR A 147 17.15 -9.79 -17.49
C THR A 147 15.81 -10.05 -18.17
N ASN A 148 15.74 -11.02 -19.08
CA ASN A 148 14.49 -11.36 -19.77
C ASN A 148 13.39 -11.83 -18.80
N ARG A 149 13.73 -12.70 -17.84
CA ARG A 149 12.75 -13.18 -16.84
C ARG A 149 12.30 -12.09 -15.88
N LEU A 150 13.22 -11.22 -15.47
CA LEU A 150 12.92 -10.07 -14.62
C LEU A 150 12.03 -9.06 -15.35
N ASN A 151 12.27 -8.81 -16.65
CA ASN A 151 11.39 -8.01 -17.49
C ASN A 151 9.95 -8.54 -17.47
N ASP A 152 9.78 -9.83 -17.75
CA ASP A 152 8.46 -10.45 -17.79
C ASP A 152 7.75 -10.36 -16.42
N GLY A 153 8.44 -10.71 -15.33
CA GLY A 153 7.82 -10.72 -14.00
C GLY A 153 7.54 -9.34 -13.42
N VAL A 154 8.33 -8.32 -13.77
CA VAL A 154 8.06 -6.93 -13.36
C VAL A 154 6.81 -6.38 -14.05
N VAL A 155 6.52 -6.81 -15.29
CA VAL A 155 5.27 -6.47 -15.99
C VAL A 155 4.07 -7.00 -15.23
N ASP A 156 4.12 -8.25 -14.78
CA ASP A 156 3.04 -8.87 -13.99
C ASP A 156 2.86 -8.18 -12.63
N LEU A 157 3.96 -7.75 -12.00
CA LEU A 157 3.93 -7.00 -10.74
C LEU A 157 3.28 -5.62 -10.93
N ALA A 158 3.63 -4.91 -12.00
CA ALA A 158 3.04 -3.62 -12.32
C ALA A 158 1.53 -3.73 -12.57
N ASP A 159 1.06 -4.80 -13.23
CA ASP A 159 -0.37 -5.05 -13.39
C ASP A 159 -1.07 -5.26 -12.03
N SER A 160 -0.46 -6.00 -11.10
CA SER A 160 -1.02 -6.17 -9.74
C SER A 160 -1.13 -4.85 -8.98
N ILE A 161 -0.13 -3.99 -9.12
CA ILE A 161 -0.12 -2.65 -8.52
C ILE A 161 -1.23 -1.78 -9.12
N GLN A 162 -1.41 -1.82 -10.44
CA GLN A 162 -2.48 -1.10 -11.11
C GLN A 162 -3.85 -1.62 -10.69
N GLN A 163 -4.01 -2.94 -10.53
CA GLN A 163 -5.25 -3.54 -10.02
C GLN A 163 -5.57 -3.03 -8.61
N MET A 164 -4.57 -2.98 -7.72
CA MET A 164 -4.71 -2.41 -6.38
C MET A 164 -5.22 -0.96 -6.47
N ALA A 165 -4.55 -0.12 -7.25
CA ALA A 165 -4.95 1.28 -7.42
C ALA A 165 -6.38 1.45 -7.96
N ARG A 166 -6.77 0.65 -8.96
CA ARG A 166 -8.13 0.70 -9.53
C ARG A 166 -9.19 0.28 -8.52
N LEU A 167 -8.91 -0.75 -7.72
CA LEU A 167 -9.88 -1.24 -6.74
C LEU A 167 -10.11 -0.22 -5.62
N ILE A 168 -9.05 0.49 -5.22
CA ILE A 168 -9.13 1.60 -4.27
C ILE A 168 -9.89 2.80 -4.88
N ASP A 169 -9.62 3.19 -6.13
CA ASP A 169 -10.37 4.25 -6.81
C ASP A 169 -11.87 3.93 -6.87
N LEU A 170 -12.23 2.69 -7.24
CA LEU A 170 -13.61 2.23 -7.25
C LEU A 170 -14.25 2.34 -5.85
N ARG A 171 -13.52 1.92 -4.81
CA ARG A 171 -14.01 1.97 -3.43
C ARG A 171 -14.24 3.40 -2.94
N ILE A 172 -13.32 4.32 -3.25
CA ILE A 172 -13.46 5.75 -2.93
C ILE A 172 -14.70 6.33 -3.63
N ARG A 173 -14.93 5.98 -4.90
CA ARG A 173 -16.09 6.44 -5.68
C ARG A 173 -17.42 5.86 -5.20
N SER A 174 -17.41 4.65 -4.64
CA SER A 174 -18.61 3.98 -4.12
C SER A 174 -18.93 4.31 -2.66
N SER A 175 -18.18 5.21 -2.01
CA SER A 175 -18.40 5.59 -0.62
C SER A 175 -19.83 6.11 -0.41
N GLU A 176 -20.53 5.56 0.58
CA GLU A 176 -21.93 5.88 0.84
C GLU A 176 -22.10 7.28 1.44
N THR A 177 -23.15 8.01 1.08
CA THR A 177 -23.52 9.29 1.72
C THR A 177 -24.95 9.23 2.25
N ILE A 178 -25.04 9.06 3.56
CA ILE A 178 -26.26 8.93 4.38
C ILE A 178 -26.66 10.31 4.92
N LEU A 179 -25.72 11.04 5.52
CA LEU A 179 -25.96 12.41 5.98
C LEU A 179 -25.73 13.39 4.83
N ARG A 180 -26.81 14.05 4.40
CA ARG A 180 -26.81 15.00 3.29
C ARG A 180 -26.74 16.45 3.77
N ASN A 181 -26.26 17.32 2.89
CA ASN A 181 -26.08 18.75 3.17
C ASN A 181 -27.38 19.52 3.40
N ASP A 182 -28.55 18.93 3.14
CA ASP A 182 -29.87 19.53 3.37
C ASP A 182 -30.34 19.40 4.83
N HIS A 183 -29.57 18.74 5.70
CA HIS A 183 -29.89 18.64 7.11
C HIS A 183 -29.62 19.97 7.84
N GLU A 184 -30.69 20.70 8.22
CA GLU A 184 -30.62 22.05 8.82
C GLU A 184 -29.64 22.20 10.00
N LEU A 185 -29.45 21.15 10.82
CA LEU A 185 -28.61 21.21 12.02
C LEU A 185 -27.14 20.84 11.79
N PHE A 186 -26.83 20.08 10.73
CA PHE A 186 -25.53 19.43 10.56
C PHE A 186 -24.95 19.61 9.15
N SER A 187 -25.44 20.59 8.40
CA SER A 187 -24.97 20.94 7.06
C SER A 187 -23.45 21.12 7.00
N ASP A 188 -22.88 21.82 7.98
CA ASP A 188 -21.44 22.12 8.03
C ASP A 188 -20.57 20.85 8.18
N ILE A 189 -21.10 19.82 8.84
CA ILE A 189 -20.41 18.53 9.00
C ILE A 189 -20.48 17.73 7.71
N ALA A 190 -21.66 17.68 7.09
CA ALA A 190 -21.84 17.01 5.80
C ALA A 190 -20.96 17.66 4.71
N GLU A 191 -20.88 18.99 4.67
CA GLU A 191 -20.02 19.75 3.76
C GLU A 191 -18.53 19.48 4.05
N ARG A 192 -18.12 19.44 5.33
CA ARG A 192 -16.74 19.10 5.70
C ARG A 192 -16.36 17.70 5.20
N ARG A 193 -17.22 16.71 5.41
CA ARG A 193 -17.01 15.34 4.95
C ARG A 193 -16.87 15.28 3.42
N GLU A 194 -17.79 15.93 2.70
CA GLU A 194 -17.76 16.00 1.23
C GLU A 194 -16.44 16.57 0.72
N ASN A 195 -15.97 17.67 1.33
CA ASN A 195 -14.68 18.27 1.00
C ASN A 195 -13.51 17.31 1.24
N VAL A 196 -13.50 16.58 2.36
CA VAL A 196 -12.45 15.58 2.63
C VAL A 196 -12.48 14.43 1.61
N LEU A 197 -13.66 13.92 1.24
CA LEU A 197 -13.77 12.86 0.23
C LEU A 197 -13.36 13.34 -1.16
N ARG A 198 -13.73 14.55 -1.54
CA ARG A 198 -13.29 15.15 -2.80
C ARG A 198 -11.77 15.35 -2.82
N ASP A 199 -11.19 15.83 -1.72
CA ASP A 199 -9.74 15.95 -1.59
C ASP A 199 -9.05 14.59 -1.68
N LEU A 200 -9.61 13.55 -1.06
CA LEU A 200 -9.12 12.17 -1.15
C LEU A 200 -9.15 11.68 -2.60
N GLN A 201 -10.28 11.85 -3.30
CA GLN A 201 -10.41 11.51 -4.72
C GLN A 201 -9.37 12.22 -5.57
N ASP A 202 -9.19 13.52 -5.38
CA ASP A 202 -8.23 14.32 -6.14
C ASP A 202 -6.78 13.94 -5.83
N GLN A 203 -6.44 13.70 -4.56
CA GLN A 203 -5.11 13.23 -4.15
C GLN A 203 -4.82 11.87 -4.75
N PHE A 204 -5.77 10.95 -4.67
CA PHE A 204 -5.63 9.60 -5.20
C PHE A 204 -5.55 9.58 -6.73
N ASN A 205 -6.39 10.34 -7.44
CA ASN A 205 -6.32 10.49 -8.89
C ASN A 205 -4.95 11.05 -9.33
N ARG A 206 -4.46 12.08 -8.64
CA ARG A 206 -3.10 12.61 -8.89
C ARG A 206 -2.04 11.55 -8.60
N PHE A 207 -2.20 10.79 -7.53
CA PHE A 207 -1.29 9.71 -7.17
C PHE A 207 -1.19 8.67 -8.32
N VAL A 208 -2.33 8.18 -8.78
CA VAL A 208 -2.41 7.16 -9.84
C VAL A 208 -1.93 7.68 -11.20
N SER A 209 -2.19 8.96 -11.51
CA SER A 209 -1.80 9.56 -12.79
C SER A 209 -0.29 9.80 -12.97
N ARG A 210 0.48 9.81 -11.88
CA ARG A 210 1.92 10.10 -11.90
C ARG A 210 2.70 8.80 -11.86
N THR A 211 3.32 8.46 -12.99
CA THR A 211 4.22 7.31 -13.12
C THR A 211 5.34 7.33 -12.07
N GLU A 212 5.80 8.52 -11.69
CA GLU A 212 6.81 8.75 -10.63
C GLU A 212 6.45 8.12 -9.28
N ASN A 213 5.16 8.06 -8.93
CA ASN A 213 4.72 7.46 -7.67
C ASN A 213 4.86 5.93 -7.66
N PHE A 214 4.95 5.33 -8.84
CA PHE A 214 5.20 3.92 -9.07
C PHE A 214 6.66 3.66 -9.49
N THR A 215 7.48 4.69 -9.65
CA THR A 215 8.92 4.56 -9.95
C THR A 215 9.73 5.22 -8.82
N ASP A 216 10.04 4.47 -7.76
CA ASP A 216 10.78 4.93 -6.59
C ASP A 216 12.30 5.12 -6.81
N GLU A 217 12.88 6.31 -6.60
CA GLU A 217 14.31 6.61 -6.85
C GLU A 217 15.30 5.62 -6.19
N ALA A 218 14.93 4.96 -5.09
CA ALA A 218 15.70 3.88 -4.47
C ALA A 218 15.91 2.66 -5.40
N LEU A 219 14.96 2.42 -6.31
CA LEU A 219 15.04 1.48 -7.42
C LEU A 219 15.44 2.13 -8.75
N PHE A 220 15.60 3.46 -8.81
CA PHE A 220 15.77 4.21 -10.07
C PHE A 220 16.71 5.44 -9.96
N PRO A 221 18.03 5.27 -9.79
CA PRO A 221 18.96 6.38 -9.97
C PRO A 221 19.31 6.57 -11.45
N HIS A 222 18.89 7.71 -12.01
CA HIS A 222 19.28 8.31 -13.31
C HIS A 222 19.66 7.37 -14.48
N LYS A 223 18.81 7.29 -15.53
CA LYS A 223 19.25 7.32 -16.94
C LYS A 223 18.11 7.56 -17.95
N PRO A 224 18.37 8.31 -19.05
CA PRO A 224 17.42 8.61 -20.11
C PRO A 224 17.44 7.52 -21.19
N ASN A 225 16.31 7.35 -21.88
CA ASN A 225 16.06 6.53 -23.09
C ASN A 225 15.74 5.05 -22.86
N LEU A 226 14.46 4.77 -22.61
CA LEU A 226 13.80 3.51 -22.99
C LEU A 226 12.53 3.81 -23.81
N SER A 227 12.19 2.89 -24.71
CA SER A 227 11.24 3.02 -25.83
C SER A 227 9.92 3.76 -25.49
N PRO A 228 9.43 4.65 -26.38
CA PRO A 228 8.23 5.48 -26.15
C PRO A 228 6.93 4.70 -25.90
N ASN A 229 6.84 3.43 -26.30
CA ASN A 229 5.65 2.61 -26.06
C ASN A 229 5.56 2.04 -24.63
N ILE A 230 6.67 2.04 -23.86
CA ILE A 230 6.69 1.60 -22.45
C ILE A 230 6.46 2.80 -21.51
N ALA A 231 6.90 3.99 -21.94
CA ALA A 231 6.83 5.23 -21.18
C ALA A 231 5.42 5.84 -21.04
N ALA A 232 4.48 5.56 -21.95
CA ALA A 232 3.25 6.33 -22.07
C ALA A 232 2.04 5.83 -21.24
N GLY A 233 2.15 4.72 -20.49
CA GLY A 233 1.01 4.24 -19.70
C GLY A 233 1.23 3.10 -18.71
N SER A 234 2.47 2.62 -18.54
CA SER A 234 2.75 1.43 -17.71
C SER A 234 3.73 1.63 -16.56
N GLY A 235 4.48 2.73 -16.48
CA GLY A 235 5.34 3.01 -15.33
C GLY A 235 6.46 2.00 -15.07
N ILE A 236 6.93 1.26 -16.09
CA ILE A 236 7.94 0.21 -15.92
C ILE A 236 9.29 0.63 -16.53
N ALA A 237 10.23 1.03 -15.67
CA ALA A 237 11.64 1.23 -16.02
C ALA A 237 12.60 0.40 -15.12
N ALA A 238 12.11 -0.65 -14.44
CA ALA A 238 12.70 -1.18 -13.19
C ALA A 238 13.81 -2.21 -13.33
N ILE A 239 14.03 -2.72 -14.54
CA ILE A 239 14.87 -3.91 -14.70
C ILE A 239 16.36 -3.60 -14.62
N GLY A 240 16.79 -2.42 -15.10
CA GLY A 240 18.22 -2.08 -15.18
C GLY A 240 18.90 -1.92 -13.82
N VAL A 241 18.19 -1.41 -12.82
CA VAL A 241 18.76 -1.10 -11.50
C VAL A 241 18.77 -2.32 -10.60
N ILE A 242 17.72 -3.15 -10.61
CA ILE A 242 17.72 -4.42 -9.87
C ILE A 242 18.89 -5.29 -10.37
N MET A 243 19.07 -5.42 -11.69
CA MET A 243 20.23 -6.13 -12.25
C MET A 243 21.56 -5.46 -11.86
N MET A 244 21.64 -4.12 -11.86
CA MET A 244 22.85 -3.39 -11.49
C MET A 244 23.21 -3.55 -10.01
N THR A 245 22.26 -3.38 -9.09
CA THR A 245 22.43 -3.56 -7.63
C THR A 245 22.85 -4.99 -7.33
N VAL A 246 22.18 -5.97 -7.91
CA VAL A 246 22.55 -7.38 -7.74
C VAL A 246 23.97 -7.59 -8.31
N SER A 247 24.30 -7.04 -9.50
CA SER A 247 25.64 -7.18 -10.13
C SER A 247 26.79 -6.54 -9.35
N GLN A 248 26.53 -5.40 -8.69
CA GLN A 248 27.52 -4.66 -7.91
C GLN A 248 27.81 -5.31 -6.55
N LEU A 249 26.89 -6.15 -6.03
CA LEU A 249 27.05 -6.90 -4.78
C LEU A 249 27.84 -8.21 -4.96
N GLY A 250 28.37 -8.47 -6.17
CA GLY A 250 29.31 -9.57 -6.40
C GLY A 250 28.67 -10.93 -6.71
N PHE A 251 27.38 -11.01 -7.05
CA PHE A 251 26.78 -12.31 -7.43
C PHE A 251 27.32 -12.86 -8.76
N PHE A 252 27.77 -11.99 -9.67
CA PHE A 252 28.48 -12.39 -10.89
C PHE A 252 29.98 -12.58 -10.68
N ASP A 253 30.51 -12.36 -9.46
CA ASP A 253 31.91 -12.57 -9.11
C ASP A 253 32.28 -14.06 -8.96
N ILE A 254 31.41 -14.96 -9.49
CA ILE A 254 31.75 -16.34 -9.83
C ILE A 254 33.05 -16.35 -10.65
N THR A 255 33.28 -15.34 -11.50
CA THR A 255 34.54 -15.11 -12.21
C THR A 255 35.73 -14.89 -11.27
N GLY A 256 35.66 -13.98 -10.29
CA GLY A 256 36.77 -13.70 -9.36
C GLY A 256 37.12 -14.88 -8.44
N GLY A 257 36.10 -15.56 -7.90
CA GLY A 257 36.27 -16.75 -7.06
C GLY A 257 36.82 -17.95 -7.85
N LEU A 258 36.30 -18.19 -9.05
CA LEU A 258 36.75 -19.27 -9.94
C LEU A 258 38.17 -19.03 -10.45
N LEU A 259 38.50 -17.80 -10.88
CA LEU A 259 39.83 -17.43 -11.36
C LEU A 259 40.89 -17.51 -10.25
N THR A 260 40.53 -17.14 -9.02
CA THR A 260 41.41 -17.28 -7.84
C THR A 260 41.64 -18.75 -7.48
N ALA A 261 40.60 -19.59 -7.48
CA ALA A 261 40.71 -21.04 -7.25
C ALA A 261 41.52 -21.74 -8.36
N VAL A 262 41.40 -21.26 -9.60
CA VAL A 262 42.15 -21.72 -10.77
C VAL A 262 43.62 -21.28 -10.73
N GLY A 263 43.94 -20.12 -10.14
CA GLY A 263 45.33 -19.66 -9.94
C GLY A 263 46.21 -20.67 -9.21
N LEU A 264 45.63 -21.48 -8.32
CA LEU A 264 46.31 -22.58 -7.59
C LEU A 264 46.58 -23.83 -8.45
N VAL A 265 45.91 -23.99 -9.60
CA VAL A 265 46.07 -25.12 -10.52
C VAL A 265 47.31 -24.97 -11.40
N PHE A 266 47.71 -23.73 -11.72
CA PHE A 266 48.80 -23.43 -12.65
C PHE A 266 50.22 -23.75 -12.10
N ALA A 267 50.37 -24.16 -10.84
CA ALA A 267 51.64 -24.57 -10.23
C ALA A 267 52.15 -25.99 -10.66
N GLY A 268 51.87 -26.44 -11.88
CA GLY A 268 52.64 -27.51 -12.56
C GLY A 268 52.28 -28.99 -12.31
N VAL A 269 51.48 -29.34 -11.30
CA VAL A 269 51.02 -30.74 -11.09
C VAL A 269 49.51 -30.79 -10.92
N THR A 270 48.78 -31.24 -11.94
CA THR A 270 47.33 -31.50 -11.89
C THR A 270 47.07 -32.90 -11.32
N THR A 271 47.13 -33.04 -9.99
CA THR A 271 46.70 -34.28 -9.32
C THR A 271 45.17 -34.35 -9.28
N ARG A 272 44.62 -35.57 -9.18
CA ARG A 272 43.16 -35.83 -9.08
C ARG A 272 42.47 -34.98 -7.98
N GLY A 273 43.19 -34.64 -6.90
CA GLY A 273 42.69 -33.79 -5.82
C GLY A 273 42.48 -32.32 -6.19
N LYS A 274 43.31 -31.75 -7.08
CA LYS A 274 43.17 -30.33 -7.51
C LYS A 274 41.95 -30.09 -8.40
N ARG A 275 41.62 -31.05 -9.27
CA ARG A 275 40.39 -31.00 -10.08
C ARG A 275 39.13 -30.96 -9.21
N ARG A 276 39.07 -31.83 -8.19
CA ARG A 276 37.95 -31.86 -7.25
C ARG A 276 37.80 -30.52 -6.54
N ARG A 277 38.91 -29.92 -6.10
CA ARG A 277 38.92 -28.60 -5.46
C ARG A 277 38.36 -27.48 -6.36
N VAL A 278 38.69 -27.48 -7.66
CA VAL A 278 38.14 -26.48 -8.61
C VAL A 278 36.63 -26.65 -8.80
N LEU A 279 36.16 -27.89 -8.98
CA LEU A 279 34.73 -28.15 -9.12
C LEU A 279 33.96 -27.81 -7.83
N THR A 280 34.50 -28.18 -6.66
CA THR A 280 33.89 -27.83 -5.37
C THR A 280 33.85 -26.31 -5.16
N GLY A 281 34.92 -25.58 -5.51
CA GLY A 281 34.92 -24.12 -5.44
C GLY A 281 33.91 -23.46 -6.39
N PHE A 282 33.74 -24.00 -7.61
CA PHE A 282 32.68 -23.55 -8.52
C PHE A 282 31.29 -23.75 -7.91
N GLN A 283 31.01 -24.94 -7.35
CA GLN A 283 29.74 -25.27 -6.72
C GLN A 283 29.45 -24.37 -5.51
N GLU A 284 30.47 -24.10 -4.67
CA GLU A 284 30.36 -23.23 -3.50
C GLU A 284 30.02 -21.79 -3.90
N GLU A 285 30.70 -21.23 -4.91
CA GLU A 285 30.45 -19.85 -5.35
C GLU A 285 29.09 -19.73 -6.07
N VAL A 286 28.68 -20.75 -6.83
CA VAL A 286 27.34 -20.82 -7.43
C VAL A 286 26.26 -20.87 -6.36
N ALA A 287 26.42 -21.68 -5.31
CA ALA A 287 25.45 -21.76 -4.23
C ALA A 287 25.31 -20.43 -3.49
N LYS A 288 26.43 -19.77 -3.18
CA LYS A 288 26.46 -18.45 -2.55
C LYS A 288 25.82 -17.37 -3.43
N SER A 289 26.17 -17.33 -4.71
CA SER A 289 25.61 -16.39 -5.68
C SER A 289 24.11 -16.59 -5.87
N ARG A 290 23.63 -17.85 -5.87
CA ARG A 290 22.20 -18.20 -5.87
C ARG A 290 21.46 -17.64 -4.66
N GLU A 291 21.99 -17.82 -3.46
CA GLU A 291 21.39 -17.31 -2.21
C GLU A 291 21.33 -15.78 -2.18
N SER A 292 22.40 -15.11 -2.62
CA SER A 292 22.42 -13.66 -2.76
C SER A 292 21.40 -13.16 -3.78
N LEU A 293 21.30 -13.81 -4.94
CA LEU A 293 20.31 -13.47 -5.98
C LEU A 293 18.88 -13.56 -5.45
N GLU A 294 18.57 -14.65 -4.75
CA GLU A 294 17.27 -14.86 -4.11
C GLU A 294 16.96 -13.75 -3.10
N THR A 295 17.88 -13.52 -2.17
CA THR A 295 17.69 -12.58 -1.06
C THR A 295 17.55 -11.14 -1.56
N GLU A 296 18.43 -10.70 -2.46
CA GLU A 296 18.44 -9.31 -2.90
C GLU A 296 17.23 -8.97 -3.76
N ILE A 297 16.85 -9.85 -4.71
CA ILE A 297 15.67 -9.61 -5.54
C ILE A 297 14.40 -9.66 -4.68
N ALA A 298 14.29 -10.63 -3.77
CA ALA A 298 13.15 -10.74 -2.86
C ALA A 298 12.99 -9.48 -2.02
N ASN A 299 14.06 -9.05 -1.34
CA ASN A 299 14.03 -7.89 -0.46
C ASN A 299 13.71 -6.61 -1.24
N THR A 300 14.36 -6.40 -2.39
CA THR A 300 14.17 -5.22 -3.23
C THR A 300 12.71 -5.09 -3.68
N LEU A 301 12.14 -6.15 -4.25
CA LEU A 301 10.75 -6.12 -4.75
C LEU A 301 9.72 -6.05 -3.62
N LYS A 302 9.89 -6.82 -2.54
CA LYS A 302 8.96 -6.81 -1.39
C LYS A 302 8.96 -5.46 -0.67
N THR A 303 10.14 -4.83 -0.53
CA THR A 303 10.26 -3.48 0.06
C THR A 303 9.54 -2.44 -0.79
N TYR A 304 9.71 -2.49 -2.10
CA TYR A 304 9.02 -1.57 -3.00
C TYR A 304 7.49 -1.70 -2.93
N ILE A 305 6.96 -2.93 -2.93
CA ILE A 305 5.52 -3.17 -2.77
C ILE A 305 5.04 -2.58 -1.42
N HIS A 306 5.80 -2.79 -0.36
CA HIS A 306 5.47 -2.28 0.98
C HIS A 306 5.43 -0.75 1.02
N GLU A 307 6.45 -0.09 0.48
CA GLU A 307 6.52 1.37 0.42
C GLU A 307 5.39 1.95 -0.45
N LEU A 308 5.03 1.26 -1.54
CA LEU A 308 3.91 1.67 -2.37
C LEU A 308 2.58 1.59 -1.62
N LYS A 309 2.31 0.48 -0.92
CA LYS A 309 1.14 0.35 -0.04
C LYS A 309 1.07 1.49 0.96
N LYS A 310 2.18 1.79 1.63
CA LYS A 310 2.27 2.88 2.62
C LYS A 310 1.99 4.25 2.00
N ARG A 311 2.46 4.51 0.78
CA ARG A 311 2.16 5.75 0.05
C ARG A 311 0.68 5.83 -0.32
N ILE A 312 0.06 4.73 -0.75
CA ILE A 312 -1.38 4.68 -1.01
C ILE A 312 -2.17 4.96 0.27
N ASP A 313 -1.86 4.25 1.36
CA ASP A 313 -2.52 4.41 2.66
C ASP A 313 -2.37 5.84 3.20
N GLY A 314 -1.22 6.49 2.98
CA GLY A 314 -0.98 7.88 3.35
C GLY A 314 -1.93 8.91 2.72
N ASN A 315 -2.60 8.59 1.60
CA ASN A 315 -3.63 9.47 1.04
C ASN A 315 -4.88 9.56 1.94
N PHE A 316 -5.08 8.57 2.82
CA PHE A 316 -6.23 8.52 3.74
C PHE A 316 -6.02 9.31 5.03
N ASN A 317 -4.83 9.88 5.29
CA ASN A 317 -4.53 10.56 6.55
C ASN A 317 -5.57 11.63 6.95
N ARG A 318 -6.03 12.45 5.99
CA ARG A 318 -7.05 13.48 6.29
C ARG A 318 -8.43 12.90 6.56
N PHE A 319 -8.74 11.76 5.95
CA PHE A 319 -9.96 11.02 6.21
C PHE A 319 -9.90 10.35 7.59
N ASP A 320 -8.76 9.76 7.96
CA ASP A 320 -8.51 9.17 9.28
C ASP A 320 -8.60 10.24 10.38
N GLU A 321 -8.08 11.45 10.14
CA GLU A 321 -8.27 12.59 11.05
C GLU A 321 -9.74 13.03 11.18
N LEU A 322 -10.51 12.99 10.08
CA LEU A 322 -11.94 13.31 10.10
C LEU A 322 -12.68 12.32 10.98
N LEU A 323 -12.47 11.01 10.77
CA LEU A 323 -13.07 9.93 11.57
C LEU A 323 -12.75 10.10 13.06
N GLY A 324 -11.48 10.29 13.41
CA GLY A 324 -11.06 10.43 14.81
C GLY A 324 -11.61 11.70 15.49
N ARG A 325 -11.93 12.76 14.74
CA ARG A 325 -12.61 13.94 15.28
C ARG A 325 -14.12 13.68 15.43
N GLU A 326 -14.73 13.03 14.43
CA GLU A 326 -16.15 12.71 14.41
C GLU A 326 -16.52 11.79 15.59
N GLU A 327 -15.71 10.77 15.85
CA GLU A 327 -15.90 9.84 16.98
C GLU A 327 -16.01 10.59 18.32
N LYS A 328 -15.06 11.50 18.58
CA LYS A 328 -15.03 12.30 19.82
C LYS A 328 -16.20 13.27 19.91
N GLN A 329 -16.55 13.91 18.80
CA GLN A 329 -17.66 14.86 18.74
C GLN A 329 -19.00 14.16 18.95
N LEU A 330 -19.22 13.01 18.31
CA LEU A 330 -20.43 12.22 18.49
C LEU A 330 -20.59 11.78 19.94
N ALA A 331 -19.54 11.23 20.56
CA ALA A 331 -19.57 10.82 21.96
C ALA A 331 -19.92 11.99 22.90
N GLN A 332 -19.36 13.18 22.67
CA GLN A 332 -19.65 14.35 23.48
C GLN A 332 -21.11 14.82 23.28
N ILE A 333 -21.57 14.95 22.04
CA ILE A 333 -22.90 15.52 21.74
C ILE A 333 -24.00 14.54 22.17
N GLU A 334 -23.80 13.23 22.06
CA GLU A 334 -24.74 12.22 22.57
C GLU A 334 -24.86 12.29 24.10
N ALA A 335 -23.74 12.44 24.82
CA ALA A 335 -23.77 12.61 26.27
C ALA A 335 -24.47 13.92 26.69
N ASP A 336 -24.22 15.02 25.96
CA ASP A 336 -24.90 16.29 26.20
C ASP A 336 -26.39 16.23 25.89
N HIS A 337 -26.77 15.54 24.80
CA HIS A 337 -28.16 15.32 24.41
C HIS A 337 -28.91 14.53 25.49
N GLU A 338 -28.31 13.45 26.00
CA GLU A 338 -28.90 12.64 27.06
C GLU A 338 -29.10 13.44 28.35
N ARG A 339 -28.09 14.22 28.75
CA ARG A 339 -28.18 15.11 29.91
C ARG A 339 -29.29 16.16 29.74
N VAL A 340 -29.33 16.87 28.61
CA VAL A 340 -30.37 17.87 28.33
C VAL A 340 -31.76 17.23 28.27
N SER A 341 -31.86 16.03 27.73
CA SER A 341 -33.13 15.29 27.71
C SER A 341 -33.64 14.99 29.12
N GLN A 342 -32.75 14.61 30.05
CA GLN A 342 -33.11 14.38 31.45
C GLN A 342 -33.53 15.69 32.14
N GLU A 343 -32.76 16.77 31.97
CA GLU A 343 -33.08 18.09 32.55
C GLU A 343 -34.43 18.61 32.06
N LEU A 344 -34.77 18.40 30.78
CA LEU A 344 -36.06 18.82 30.22
C LEU A 344 -37.25 18.03 30.79
N VAL A 345 -37.08 16.74 31.07
CA VAL A 345 -38.09 15.90 31.73
C VAL A 345 -38.32 16.37 33.17
N GLU A 346 -37.25 16.62 33.92
CA GLU A 346 -37.36 17.13 35.30
C GLU A 346 -38.06 18.50 35.36
N LEU A 347 -37.79 19.39 34.39
CA LEU A 347 -38.44 20.70 34.30
C LEU A 347 -39.92 20.61 33.92
N GLU A 348 -40.28 19.65 33.08
CA GLU A 348 -41.69 19.37 32.76
C GLU A 348 -42.44 18.94 34.03
N ASP A 349 -41.89 17.96 34.77
CA ASP A 349 -42.46 17.47 36.04
C ASP A 349 -42.60 18.58 37.09
N LEU A 350 -41.61 19.46 37.22
CA LEU A 350 -41.63 20.58 38.18
C LEU A 350 -42.64 21.68 37.81
N SER A 351 -42.97 21.83 36.52
CA SER A 351 -43.91 22.84 36.04
C SER A 351 -45.38 22.50 36.32
N GLY A 352 -45.65 21.29 36.85
CA GLY A 352 -46.99 20.83 37.21
C GLY A 352 -47.88 20.55 36.00
N LEU A 353 -47.26 20.24 34.86
CA LEU A 353 -47.92 19.76 33.64
C LEU A 353 -47.94 18.24 33.59
#